data_AF-A0A497R287-F1
#
_entry.id   AF-A0A497R287-F1
#
_cell.length_a   1.000
_cell.length_b   1.000
_cell.length_c   1.000
_cell.angle_alpha   90.00
_cell.angle_beta   90.00
_cell.angle_gamma   90.00
#
_symmetry.space_group_name_H-M   'P 1'
#
loop_
_entity.id
_entity.type
_entity.pdbx_description
1 polymer ?
#
loop_
_entity_poly.entity_id
_entity_poly.type
_entity_poly.pdbx_seq_one_letter_code
_entity_poly.pdbx_strand_id
1 'polypeptide(L)'
;DWRLVNRVLKEGYVVLDKGKFVRVLEEFLKERLLERIVIDDLESIKPYLKEIERVVAKEKKKFEKIEFDRVDFSCFPPCMRNILADLRKGINIPHTARFAVTSFLLNIGLDTEQIIDLFKSAPDFDEEKTRYQVEHIAGSKGTEYDCPACDTMKTYQNCYEDNSCKKINHPISYYRRCMKRMKLSQKDGDKT
;
A
#
# COMPACT_ATOMS: atom_id res chain seq x y z
N ASP A 1 -4.10 17.56 -21.14
CA ASP A 1 -4.89 18.60 -21.83
C ASP A 1 -5.23 18.12 -23.24
N TRP A 2 -6.51 17.87 -23.53
CA TRP A 2 -7.03 17.31 -24.81
C TRP A 2 -7.87 18.32 -25.61
N ARG A 3 -7.96 19.58 -25.14
CA ARG A 3 -8.78 20.61 -25.77
C ARG A 3 -8.36 20.85 -27.22
N LEU A 4 -9.35 20.93 -28.12
CA LEU A 4 -9.12 21.09 -29.56
C LEU A 4 -8.35 22.37 -29.91
N VAL A 5 -8.57 23.45 -29.14
CA VAL A 5 -7.85 24.73 -29.28
C VAL A 5 -6.32 24.60 -29.14
N ASN A 6 -5.85 23.51 -28.53
CA ASN A 6 -4.42 23.23 -28.31
C ASN A 6 -3.90 22.14 -29.28
N ARG A 7 -4.56 21.92 -30.42
CA ARG A 7 -4.25 20.85 -31.38
C ARG A 7 -4.07 21.38 -32.79
N VAL A 8 -3.20 20.73 -33.55
CA VAL A 8 -3.00 21.02 -34.98
C VAL A 8 -4.09 20.31 -35.78
N LEU A 9 -4.83 21.08 -36.57
CA LEU A 9 -5.84 20.61 -37.51
C LEU A 9 -5.30 20.74 -38.93
N LYS A 10 -5.49 19.70 -39.74
CA LYS A 10 -5.18 19.70 -41.16
C LYS A 10 -6.31 19.02 -41.90
N GLU A 11 -6.96 19.75 -42.81
CA GLU A 11 -8.04 19.23 -43.67
C GLU A 11 -9.17 18.52 -42.89
N GLY A 12 -9.50 19.05 -41.69
CA GLY A 12 -10.53 18.47 -40.82
C GLY A 12 -10.05 17.34 -39.90
N TYR A 13 -8.77 16.94 -39.98
CA TYR A 13 -8.18 15.91 -39.14
C TYR A 13 -7.27 16.52 -38.07
N VAL A 14 -7.33 15.96 -36.85
CA VAL A 14 -6.40 16.31 -35.77
C VAL A 14 -5.12 15.51 -35.92
N VAL A 15 -3.99 16.19 -36.03
CA VAL A 15 -2.68 15.54 -36.15
C VAL A 15 -2.21 15.06 -34.77
N LEU A 16 -1.91 13.77 -34.66
CA LEU A 16 -1.45 13.13 -33.43
C LEU A 16 -0.08 12.48 -33.63
N ASP A 17 0.78 12.58 -32.62
CA ASP A 17 1.96 11.72 -32.51
C ASP A 17 1.56 10.32 -32.01
N LYS A 18 2.48 9.35 -32.12
CA LYS A 18 2.23 7.96 -31.74
C LYS A 18 1.77 7.82 -30.30
N GLY A 19 2.34 8.58 -29.36
CA GLY A 19 1.99 8.50 -27.94
C GLY A 19 0.56 8.98 -27.67
N LYS A 20 0.16 10.08 -28.30
CA LYS A 20 -1.21 10.58 -28.21
C LYS A 20 -2.21 9.69 -28.92
N PHE A 21 -1.85 9.12 -30.07
CA PHE A 21 -2.70 8.16 -30.76
C PHE A 21 -2.99 6.93 -29.88
N VAL A 22 -1.95 6.37 -29.25
CA VAL A 22 -2.10 5.26 -28.29
C VAL A 22 -3.02 5.66 -27.15
N ARG A 23 -2.88 6.86 -26.58
CA ARG A 23 -3.76 7.34 -25.51
C ARG A 23 -5.23 7.45 -25.91
N VAL A 24 -5.52 7.90 -27.14
CA VAL A 24 -6.90 7.92 -27.66
C VAL A 24 -7.45 6.50 -27.81
N LEU A 25 -6.63 5.58 -28.31
CA LEU A 25 -7.00 4.18 -28.45
C LEU A 25 -7.25 3.51 -27.09
N GLU A 26 -6.43 3.81 -26.08
CA GLU A 26 -6.62 3.34 -24.70
C GLU A 26 -7.97 3.77 -24.14
N GLU A 27 -8.32 5.06 -24.25
CA GLU A 27 -9.60 5.55 -23.74
C GLU A 27 -10.79 4.97 -24.53
N PHE A 28 -10.69 4.83 -25.86
CA PHE A 28 -11.71 4.16 -26.66
C PHE A 28 -11.93 2.71 -26.22
N LEU A 29 -10.84 1.95 -26.01
CA LEU A 29 -10.93 0.57 -25.53
C LEU A 29 -11.52 0.51 -24.12
N LYS A 30 -11.14 1.44 -23.25
CA LYS A 30 -11.66 1.53 -21.89
C LYS A 30 -13.16 1.79 -21.88
N GLU A 31 -13.65 2.75 -22.67
CA GLU A 31 -15.10 3.00 -22.82
C GLU A 31 -15.81 1.73 -23.30
N ARG A 32 -15.29 1.08 -24.34
CA ARG A 32 -15.86 -0.15 -24.89
C ARG A 32 -15.84 -1.33 -23.92
N LEU A 33 -14.82 -1.45 -23.08
CA LEU A 33 -14.74 -2.48 -22.04
C LEU A 33 -15.65 -2.21 -20.85
N LEU A 34 -16.02 -0.93 -20.62
CA LEU A 34 -16.95 -0.52 -19.57
C LEU A 34 -18.42 -0.59 -20.01
N GLU A 35 -18.69 -0.74 -21.31
CA GLU A 35 -20.03 -1.03 -21.81
C GLU A 35 -20.56 -2.32 -21.16
N ARG A 36 -21.81 -2.27 -20.71
CA ARG A 36 -22.45 -3.44 -20.10
C ARG A 36 -22.57 -4.54 -21.13
N ILE A 37 -21.86 -5.64 -20.90
CA ILE A 37 -22.04 -6.87 -21.66
C ILE A 37 -23.34 -7.50 -21.15
N VAL A 38 -24.32 -7.65 -22.05
CA VAL A 38 -25.50 -8.48 -21.78
C VAL A 38 -25.05 -9.93 -21.89
N ILE A 39 -25.16 -10.66 -20.78
CA ILE A 39 -24.84 -12.08 -20.72
C ILE A 39 -26.16 -12.83 -20.77
N ASP A 40 -26.47 -13.40 -21.93
CA ASP A 40 -27.72 -14.14 -22.15
C ASP A 40 -27.71 -15.54 -21.50
N ASP A 41 -26.54 -16.12 -21.29
CA ASP A 41 -26.38 -17.46 -20.71
C ASP A 41 -25.30 -17.49 -19.61
N LEU A 42 -25.73 -17.24 -18.37
CA LEU A 42 -24.89 -17.36 -17.17
C LEU A 42 -24.41 -18.80 -16.91
N GLU A 43 -25.14 -19.81 -17.40
CA GLU A 43 -24.88 -21.21 -17.08
C GLU A 43 -23.59 -21.70 -17.78
N SER A 44 -23.37 -21.25 -19.01
CA SER A 44 -22.12 -21.51 -19.76
C SER A 44 -20.87 -20.87 -19.13
N ILE A 45 -21.03 -19.81 -18.34
CA ILE A 45 -19.92 -19.04 -17.74
C ILE A 45 -19.56 -19.55 -16.34
N LYS A 46 -20.49 -20.21 -15.63
CA LYS A 46 -20.28 -20.77 -14.28
C LYS A 46 -18.98 -21.59 -14.09
N PRO A 47 -18.56 -22.46 -15.04
CA PRO A 47 -17.29 -23.20 -14.89
C PRO A 47 -16.07 -22.28 -14.82
N TYR A 48 -16.03 -21.24 -15.66
CA TYR A 48 -14.94 -20.26 -15.70
C TYR A 48 -14.94 -19.35 -14.46
N LEU A 49 -16.12 -19.00 -13.93
CA LEU A 49 -16.23 -18.23 -12.68
C LEU A 49 -15.58 -18.97 -11.51
N LYS A 50 -15.79 -20.29 -11.38
CA LYS A 50 -15.14 -21.07 -10.31
C LYS A 50 -13.62 -21.07 -10.43
N GLU A 51 -13.07 -21.08 -11.65
CA GLU A 51 -11.63 -21.00 -11.87
C GLU A 51 -11.10 -19.60 -11.52
N ILE A 52 -11.78 -18.55 -11.97
CA ILE A 52 -11.46 -17.15 -11.65
C ILE A 52 -11.53 -16.93 -10.13
N GLU A 53 -12.57 -17.41 -9.47
CA GLU A 53 -12.73 -17.32 -8.01
C GLU A 53 -11.58 -18.02 -7.28
N ARG A 54 -11.11 -19.18 -7.74
CA ARG A 54 -9.94 -19.86 -7.15
C ARG A 54 -8.67 -19.04 -7.34
N VAL A 55 -8.43 -18.49 -8.53
CA VAL A 55 -7.25 -17.66 -8.82
C VAL A 55 -7.30 -16.39 -7.98
N VAL A 56 -8.44 -15.70 -7.96
CA VAL A 56 -8.68 -14.50 -7.15
C VAL A 56 -8.54 -14.82 -5.66
N ALA A 57 -9.04 -15.94 -5.16
CA ALA A 57 -8.87 -16.34 -3.76
C ALA A 57 -7.40 -16.64 -3.43
N LYS A 58 -6.66 -17.25 -4.35
CA LYS A 58 -5.22 -17.52 -4.20
C LYS A 58 -4.40 -16.22 -4.17
N GLU A 59 -4.75 -15.25 -5.01
CA GLU A 59 -4.11 -13.93 -5.01
C GLU A 59 -4.57 -13.09 -3.81
N LYS A 60 -5.86 -13.11 -3.43
CA LYS A 60 -6.37 -12.46 -2.21
C LYS A 60 -5.66 -12.97 -0.97
N LYS A 61 -5.34 -14.25 -0.83
CA LYS A 61 -4.51 -14.76 0.29
C LYS A 61 -3.11 -14.12 0.37
N LYS A 62 -2.57 -13.57 -0.72
CA LYS A 62 -1.31 -12.80 -0.70
C LYS A 62 -1.52 -11.36 -0.22
N PHE A 63 -2.72 -10.82 -0.43
CA PHE A 63 -3.12 -9.44 -0.14
C PHE A 63 -4.09 -9.30 1.04
N GLU A 64 -4.48 -10.39 1.70
CA GLU A 64 -5.30 -10.37 2.91
C GLU A 64 -4.67 -9.37 3.86
N LYS A 65 -5.38 -8.25 4.09
CA LYS A 65 -5.15 -7.41 5.25
C LYS A 65 -5.31 -8.36 6.43
N ILE A 66 -4.18 -8.81 6.96
CA ILE A 66 -4.19 -9.60 8.17
C ILE A 66 -4.67 -8.63 9.23
N GLU A 67 -5.91 -8.80 9.69
CA GLU A 67 -6.32 -8.23 10.95
C GLU A 67 -5.41 -8.87 12.01
N PHE A 68 -4.44 -8.09 12.46
CA PHE A 68 -3.59 -8.51 13.55
C PHE A 68 -4.37 -8.25 14.83
N ASP A 69 -4.95 -9.29 15.43
CA ASP A 69 -5.65 -9.19 16.73
C ASP A 69 -4.80 -8.47 17.79
N ARG A 70 -3.46 -8.57 17.66
CA ARG A 70 -2.47 -7.76 18.37
C ARG A 70 -1.30 -7.44 17.45
N VAL A 71 -0.87 -6.18 17.46
CA VAL A 71 0.38 -5.78 16.82
C VAL A 71 1.56 -6.13 17.72
N ASP A 72 2.54 -6.85 17.16
CA ASP A 72 3.73 -7.28 17.88
C ASP A 72 4.96 -6.50 17.39
N PHE A 73 5.43 -5.58 18.23
CA PHE A 73 6.61 -4.75 17.94
C PHE A 73 7.89 -5.56 17.69
N SER A 74 7.99 -6.79 18.19
CA SER A 74 9.17 -7.66 17.95
C SER A 74 9.29 -8.08 16.49
N CYS A 75 8.17 -8.09 15.76
CA CYS A 75 8.13 -8.42 14.35
C CYS A 75 8.37 -7.25 13.40
N PHE A 76 8.66 -6.05 13.92
CA PHE A 76 8.87 -4.88 13.09
C PHE A 76 10.16 -5.01 12.27
N PRO A 77 10.13 -4.65 10.98
CA PRO A 77 11.34 -4.62 10.16
C PRO A 77 12.37 -3.63 10.74
N PRO A 78 13.67 -3.83 10.48
CA PRO A 78 14.73 -2.97 11.01
C PRO A 78 14.54 -1.49 10.65
N CYS A 79 14.01 -1.17 9.45
CA CYS A 79 13.70 0.22 9.09
C CYS A 79 12.68 0.88 10.02
N MET A 80 11.56 0.21 10.31
CA MET A 80 10.52 0.76 11.19
C MET A 80 10.99 0.84 12.64
N ARG A 81 11.79 -0.14 13.10
CA ARG A 81 12.40 -0.09 14.43
C ARG A 81 13.32 1.12 14.61
N ASN A 82 14.15 1.43 13.60
CA ASN A 82 15.03 2.60 13.66
C ASN A 82 14.25 3.91 13.65
N ILE A 83 13.26 4.07 12.75
CA ILE A 83 12.42 5.28 12.71
C ILE A 83 11.71 5.52 14.06
N LEU A 84 11.15 4.47 14.67
CA LEU A 84 10.49 4.58 15.98
C LEU A 84 11.48 4.84 17.11
N ALA A 85 12.70 4.30 17.02
CA ALA A 85 13.75 4.57 18.00
C ALA A 85 14.19 6.04 17.95
N ASP A 86 14.33 6.61 16.75
CA ASP A 86 14.66 8.02 16.56
C ASP A 86 13.55 8.93 17.08
N LEU A 87 12.29 8.59 16.77
CA LEU A 87 11.11 9.28 17.30
C LEU A 87 11.11 9.31 18.84
N ARG A 88 11.33 8.16 19.48
CA ARG A 88 11.38 8.03 20.96
C ARG A 88 12.55 8.78 21.60
N LYS A 89 13.66 8.96 20.88
CA LYS A 89 14.81 9.75 21.33
C LYS A 89 14.59 11.26 21.17
N GLY A 90 13.42 11.69 20.67
CA GLY A 90 13.16 13.09 20.35
C GLY A 90 14.01 13.58 19.17
N ILE A 91 14.46 12.68 18.29
CA ILE A 91 15.16 13.05 17.06
C ILE A 91 14.11 13.39 16.01
N ASN A 92 14.26 14.54 15.35
CA ASN A 92 13.36 14.94 14.28
C ASN A 92 13.55 14.02 13.06
N ILE A 93 12.50 13.32 12.67
CA ILE A 93 12.52 12.39 11.52
C ILE A 93 12.02 13.08 10.25
N PRO A 94 12.57 12.75 9.06
CA PRO A 94 12.17 13.39 7.81
C PRO A 94 10.71 13.07 7.45
N HIS A 95 10.08 13.93 6.66
CA HIS A 95 8.68 13.77 6.24
C HIS A 95 8.41 12.40 5.57
N THR A 96 9.36 11.91 4.77
CA THR A 96 9.27 10.58 4.14
C THR A 96 9.30 9.44 5.16
N ALA A 97 10.02 9.58 6.27
CA ALA A 97 10.03 8.60 7.36
C ALA A 97 8.72 8.64 8.16
N ARG A 98 8.18 9.84 8.42
CA ARG A 98 6.85 10.01 9.03
C ARG A 98 5.77 9.31 8.21
N PHE A 99 5.75 9.57 6.91
CA PHE A 99 4.83 8.89 6.00
C PHE A 99 5.01 7.37 6.02
N ALA A 100 6.25 6.89 5.94
CA ALA A 100 6.54 5.45 5.92
C ALA A 100 6.10 4.72 7.19
N VAL A 101 6.34 5.29 8.37
CA VAL A 101 5.95 4.67 9.64
C VAL A 101 4.44 4.75 9.86
N THR A 102 3.82 5.89 9.55
CA THR A 102 2.37 6.05 9.70
C THR A 102 1.59 5.09 8.79
N SER A 103 1.93 5.05 7.49
CA SER A 103 1.30 4.12 6.54
C SER A 103 1.52 2.67 6.95
N PHE A 104 2.73 2.29 7.38
CA PHE A 104 3.03 0.95 7.89
C PHE A 104 2.14 0.56 9.07
N LEU A 105 2.04 1.43 10.08
CA LEU A 105 1.26 1.17 11.31
C LEU A 105 -0.24 1.03 11.00
N LEU A 106 -0.77 1.89 10.13
CA LEU A 106 -2.15 1.78 9.64
C LEU A 106 -2.38 0.45 8.91
N ASN A 107 -1.48 0.07 7.99
CA ASN A 107 -1.62 -1.16 7.22
C ASN A 107 -1.53 -2.45 8.06
N ILE A 108 -0.93 -2.40 9.26
CA ILE A 108 -0.89 -3.52 10.22
C ILE A 108 -1.99 -3.42 11.31
N GLY A 109 -2.89 -2.44 11.21
CA GLY A 109 -4.09 -2.37 12.03
C GLY A 109 -4.02 -1.51 13.28
N LEU A 110 -3.05 -0.59 13.41
CA LEU A 110 -3.14 0.45 14.47
C LEU A 110 -4.19 1.48 14.10
N ASP A 111 -4.90 1.97 15.12
CA ASP A 111 -5.81 3.10 14.96
C ASP A 111 -5.07 4.44 14.92
N THR A 112 -5.78 5.49 14.50
CA THR A 112 -5.23 6.83 14.35
C THR A 112 -4.78 7.43 15.68
N GLU A 113 -5.49 7.17 16.79
CA GLU A 113 -5.14 7.70 18.12
C GLU A 113 -3.85 7.08 18.65
N GLN A 114 -3.70 5.77 18.51
CA GLN A 114 -2.48 5.04 18.87
C GLN A 114 -1.27 5.58 18.11
N ILE A 115 -1.44 5.91 16.83
CA ILE A 115 -0.35 6.48 16.02
C ILE A 115 -0.02 7.91 16.47
N ILE A 116 -1.03 8.75 16.70
CA ILE A 116 -0.82 10.13 17.20
C ILE A 116 -0.07 10.11 18.54
N ASP A 117 -0.42 9.16 19.43
CA ASP A 117 0.24 9.03 20.74
C ASP A 117 1.74 8.72 20.62
N LEU A 118 2.15 7.91 19.63
CA LEU A 118 3.58 7.66 19.35
C LEU A 118 4.32 8.95 18.98
N PHE A 119 3.68 9.84 18.22
CA PHE A 119 4.27 11.10 17.77
C PHE A 119 4.41 12.16 18.87
N LYS A 120 3.76 12.00 20.04
CA LYS A 120 3.95 12.92 21.18
C LYS A 120 5.39 12.99 21.69
N SER A 121 6.18 11.96 21.40
CA SER A 121 7.61 11.93 21.72
C SER A 121 8.49 12.73 20.74
N ALA A 122 7.93 13.21 19.63
CA ALA A 122 8.65 14.00 18.65
C ALA A 122 8.92 15.43 19.17
N PRO A 123 10.10 16.00 18.87
CA PRO A 123 10.51 17.31 19.39
C PRO A 123 9.67 18.48 18.83
N ASP A 124 9.08 18.31 17.65
CA ASP A 124 8.24 19.27 16.93
C ASP A 124 6.77 18.85 16.90
N PHE A 125 6.34 18.05 17.88
CA PHE A 125 4.97 17.55 17.94
C PHE A 125 3.94 18.69 18.01
N ASP A 126 2.99 18.64 17.08
CA ASP A 126 1.81 19.49 16.99
C ASP A 126 0.63 18.56 16.74
N GLU A 127 -0.32 18.52 17.68
CA GLU A 127 -1.41 17.55 17.67
C GLU A 127 -2.32 17.74 16.45
N GLU A 128 -2.68 18.98 16.13
CA GLU A 128 -3.59 19.29 15.03
C GLU A 128 -2.97 18.88 13.69
N LYS A 129 -1.70 19.24 13.45
CA LYS A 129 -0.97 18.86 12.23
C LYS A 129 -0.76 17.35 12.13
N THR A 130 -0.39 16.70 13.23
CA THR A 130 -0.12 15.26 13.25
C THR A 130 -1.41 14.49 12.97
N ARG A 131 -2.50 14.85 13.64
CA ARG A 131 -3.83 14.28 13.42
C ARG A 131 -4.25 14.40 11.97
N TYR A 132 -4.14 15.61 11.40
CA TYR A 132 -4.44 15.84 9.99
C TYR A 132 -3.62 14.92 9.06
N GLN A 133 -2.31 14.79 9.32
CA GLN A 133 -1.44 13.93 8.52
C GLN A 133 -1.84 12.45 8.61
N VAL A 134 -2.08 11.95 9.83
CA VAL A 134 -2.43 10.54 10.08
C VAL A 134 -3.78 10.21 9.45
N GLU A 135 -4.80 11.04 9.65
CA GLU A 135 -6.12 10.84 9.06
C GLU A 135 -6.08 10.87 7.53
N HIS A 136 -5.29 11.79 6.96
CA HIS A 136 -5.12 11.86 5.51
C HIS A 136 -4.50 10.57 4.94
N ILE A 137 -3.49 10.01 5.62
CA ILE A 137 -2.85 8.75 5.22
C ILE A 137 -3.81 7.56 5.41
N ALA A 138 -4.64 7.59 6.44
CA ALA A 138 -5.67 6.58 6.71
C ALA A 138 -6.82 6.57 5.69
N GLY A 139 -6.85 7.52 4.76
CA GLY A 139 -7.84 7.55 3.68
C GLY A 139 -9.16 8.22 4.05
N SER A 140 -9.22 9.03 5.10
CA SER A 140 -10.41 9.83 5.46
C SER A 140 -10.88 10.76 4.32
N LYS A 141 -10.03 11.03 3.32
CA LYS A 141 -10.33 11.81 2.10
C LYS A 141 -10.34 10.99 0.79
N GLY A 142 -10.41 9.65 0.86
CA GLY A 142 -10.72 8.79 -0.29
C GLY A 142 -9.59 7.91 -0.83
N THR A 143 -8.33 8.09 -0.42
CA THR A 143 -7.22 7.19 -0.81
C THR A 143 -6.50 6.68 0.42
N GLU A 144 -6.62 5.37 0.68
CA GLU A 144 -5.80 4.69 1.68
C GLU A 144 -4.40 4.50 1.12
N TYR A 145 -3.39 4.96 1.83
CA TYR A 145 -2.01 4.86 1.38
C TYR A 145 -1.36 3.56 1.86
N ASP A 146 -0.69 2.88 0.93
CA ASP A 146 0.16 1.74 1.25
C ASP A 146 1.55 2.20 1.73
N CYS A 147 2.11 1.42 2.64
CA CYS A 147 3.48 1.54 3.09
C CYS A 147 4.45 1.44 1.89
N PRO A 148 5.45 2.33 1.77
CA PRO A 148 6.41 2.29 0.68
C PRO A 148 7.22 0.98 0.64
N ALA A 149 7.41 0.45 -0.58
CA ALA A 149 8.26 -0.71 -0.84
C ALA A 149 9.74 -0.45 -0.49
N CYS A 150 10.54 -1.52 -0.36
CA CYS A 150 11.95 -1.40 0.02
C CYS A 150 12.76 -0.50 -0.92
N ASP A 151 12.51 -0.52 -2.23
CA ASP A 151 13.22 0.33 -3.20
C ASP A 151 12.91 1.82 -2.99
N THR A 152 11.65 2.14 -2.68
CA THR A 152 11.22 3.50 -2.30
C THR A 152 11.86 3.91 -0.97
N MET A 153 11.86 3.01 0.01
CA MET A 153 12.53 3.24 1.31
C MET A 153 14.04 3.49 1.14
N LYS A 154 14.71 2.82 0.20
CA LYS A 154 16.13 3.04 -0.13
C LYS A 154 16.34 4.42 -0.75
N THR A 155 15.49 4.78 -1.71
CA THR A 155 15.52 6.13 -2.34
C THR A 155 15.37 7.24 -1.31
N TYR A 156 14.49 7.06 -0.32
CA TYR A 156 14.27 8.03 0.76
C TYR A 156 15.25 7.91 1.93
N GLN A 157 16.26 7.05 1.83
CA GLN A 157 17.25 6.79 2.89
C GLN A 157 16.64 6.32 4.22
N ASN A 158 15.46 5.70 4.16
CA ASN A 158 14.75 5.14 5.32
C ASN A 158 14.97 3.62 5.45
N CYS A 159 15.72 2.99 4.54
CA CYS A 159 15.98 1.55 4.56
C CYS A 159 17.22 1.21 5.39
N TYR A 160 17.01 0.53 6.52
CA TYR A 160 18.06 -0.03 7.37
C TYR A 160 18.17 -1.53 7.13
N GLU A 161 18.78 -1.91 6.01
CA GLU A 161 18.88 -3.31 5.58
C GLU A 161 19.79 -4.14 6.52
N ASP A 162 19.34 -5.33 6.90
CA ASP A 162 20.12 -6.31 7.67
C ASP A 162 19.92 -7.74 7.12
N ASN A 163 20.57 -8.73 7.74
CA ASN A 163 20.45 -10.12 7.32
C ASN A 163 19.03 -10.70 7.41
N SER A 164 18.15 -10.10 8.24
CA SER A 164 16.78 -10.58 8.45
C SER A 164 15.87 -10.26 7.26
N CYS A 165 16.17 -9.22 6.46
CA CYS A 165 15.36 -8.78 5.34
C CYS A 165 15.90 -9.13 3.93
N LYS A 166 17.06 -9.81 3.81
CA LYS A 166 17.74 -10.17 2.53
C LYS A 166 16.90 -10.80 1.40
N LYS A 167 15.74 -11.40 1.70
CA LYS A 167 14.84 -12.03 0.71
C LYS A 167 13.45 -11.39 0.72
N ILE A 168 13.35 -10.14 1.14
CA ILE A 168 12.09 -9.44 1.38
C ILE A 168 12.18 -8.05 0.74
N ASN A 169 11.17 -7.71 -0.05
CA ASN A 169 11.11 -6.48 -0.84
C ASN A 169 10.10 -5.45 -0.30
N HIS A 170 9.44 -5.74 0.83
CA HIS A 170 8.41 -4.89 1.39
C HIS A 170 8.34 -4.97 2.92
N PRO A 171 8.21 -3.84 3.65
CA PRO A 171 8.05 -3.83 5.12
C PRO A 171 6.88 -4.68 5.62
N ILE A 172 5.71 -4.57 4.97
CA ILE A 172 4.54 -5.42 5.29
C ILE A 172 4.82 -6.90 5.08
N SER A 173 5.51 -7.30 4.00
CA SER A 173 5.91 -8.69 3.76
C SER A 173 6.85 -9.21 4.85
N TYR A 174 7.75 -8.35 5.35
CA TYR A 174 8.60 -8.68 6.50
C TYR A 174 7.76 -9.00 7.73
N TYR A 175 6.87 -8.08 8.11
CA TYR A 175 6.04 -8.20 9.29
C TYR A 175 5.17 -9.47 9.23
N ARG A 176 4.48 -9.69 8.10
CA ARG A 176 3.67 -10.90 7.87
C ARG A 176 4.49 -12.19 8.02
N ARG A 177 5.70 -12.24 7.45
CA ARG A 177 6.57 -13.43 7.54
C ARG A 177 7.02 -13.69 8.98
N CYS A 178 7.36 -12.64 9.73
CA CYS A 178 7.71 -12.77 11.14
C CYS A 178 6.52 -13.26 11.98
N MET A 179 5.35 -12.63 11.84
CA MET A 179 4.13 -13.02 12.56
C MET A 179 3.74 -14.47 12.28
N LYS A 180 3.87 -14.92 11.03
CA LYS A 180 3.64 -16.33 10.67
C LYS A 180 4.61 -17.29 11.36
N ARG A 181 5.88 -16.91 11.49
CA ARG A 181 6.88 -17.72 12.22
C ARG A 181 6.54 -17.81 13.70
N MET A 182 6.16 -16.71 14.34
CA MET A 182 5.75 -16.72 15.75
C MET A 182 4.52 -17.59 16.00
N LYS A 183 3.49 -17.49 15.15
CA LYS A 183 2.28 -18.35 15.25
C LYS A 183 2.60 -19.85 15.12
N LEU A 184 3.59 -20.22 14.29
CA LEU A 184 4.04 -21.61 14.17
C LEU A 184 4.75 -22.06 15.44
N SER A 185 5.67 -21.27 15.97
CA SER A 185 6.40 -21.59 17.21
C SER A 185 5.50 -21.70 18.44
N GLN A 186 4.40 -20.94 18.52
CA GLN A 186 3.41 -21.07 19.60
C GLN A 186 2.59 -22.36 19.50
N LYS A 187 2.30 -22.84 18.28
CA LYS A 187 1.58 -24.11 18.06
C LYS A 187 2.41 -25.36 18.37
N ASP A 188 3.73 -25.27 18.24
CA ASP A 188 4.64 -26.36 18.56
C ASP A 188 4.89 -26.46 20.07
N GLY A 189 4.82 -25.34 20.81
CA GLY A 189 4.97 -25.31 22.27
C GLY A 189 3.75 -25.82 23.05
N ASP A 190 2.54 -25.71 22.51
CA ASP A 190 1.28 -26.16 23.14
C ASP A 190 0.98 -27.66 22.92
N LYS A 191 1.90 -28.39 22.27
CA LYS A 191 1.82 -29.84 21.99
C LYS A 191 2.82 -30.67 22.80
N THR A 192 3.49 -30.07 23.79
CA THR A 192 4.42 -30.75 24.71
C THR A 192 3.95 -30.55 26.13
#